data_AF-A0A352SV75-F1
#
_entry.id   AF-A0A352SV75-F1
#
_cell.length_a   1.000
_cell.length_b   1.000
_cell.length_c   1.000
_cell.angle_alpha   90.00
_cell.angle_beta   90.00
_cell.angle_gamma   90.00
#
_symmetry.space_group_name_H-M   'P 1'
#
loop_
_entity.id
_entity.type
_entity.pdbx_description
1 polymer ?
#
loop_
_entity_poly.entity_id
_entity_poly.type
_entity_poly.pdbx_seq_one_letter_code
_entity_poly.pdbx_strand_id
1 'polypeptide(L)'
;MSCEFDEKTRWYCDNFNKIIEIEEHISECEECKKLLDARTEQLELPKVEIPDENTSLLKKVLKRKRSEKRILIFCIVGMFMGFFSHNYVNQSIFVAKFIIAIPYKLAEMFLMYISPATHMFMNYSYMGKAVFARFAVLSYASMLILPCIIGGCIYGSIGYVTESKDVFTLKRFSVFILKWAAAAVVCIGAIFGIYRHVSVAAYNFEDISGFVISYSTDGEKYDGTYVVYKDDSSRKYDVLAQGLREGKGMGKTYIDDRDGLMPINILGKYGFTVSALLDTKNNLIYIDNGDTYMLPESFVDACVSKNTGGYYE
;
A
#
# COMPACT_ATOMS: atom_id res chain seq x y z
N MET A 1 19.31 -41.98 -18.72
CA MET A 1 19.09 -41.54 -20.12
C MET A 1 18.93 -40.03 -20.09
N SER A 2 19.93 -39.28 -20.55
CA SER A 2 19.77 -37.84 -20.78
C SER A 2 18.81 -37.67 -21.95
N CYS A 3 17.75 -36.91 -21.74
CA CYS A 3 16.80 -36.59 -22.79
C CYS A 3 17.50 -35.62 -23.74
N GLU A 4 17.84 -36.07 -24.97
CA GLU A 4 18.46 -35.24 -26.01
C GLU A 4 17.68 -33.92 -26.26
N PHE A 5 16.38 -33.95 -25.99
CA PHE A 5 15.48 -32.81 -26.04
C PHE A 5 15.75 -31.74 -24.96
N ASP A 6 16.19 -32.11 -23.76
CA ASP A 6 16.48 -31.14 -22.69
C ASP A 6 17.73 -30.31 -23.04
N GLU A 7 18.74 -30.96 -23.60
CA GLU A 7 20.00 -30.34 -24.02
C GLU A 7 19.79 -29.39 -25.20
N LYS A 8 19.02 -29.82 -26.22
CA LYS A 8 18.65 -28.94 -27.35
C LYS A 8 17.78 -27.76 -26.91
N THR A 9 16.82 -27.99 -26.01
CA THR A 9 15.94 -26.91 -25.51
C THR A 9 16.74 -25.87 -24.70
N ARG A 10 17.68 -26.31 -23.86
CA ARG A 10 18.60 -25.39 -23.16
C ARG A 10 19.46 -24.59 -24.13
N TRP A 11 20.04 -25.25 -25.14
CA TRP A 11 20.87 -24.56 -26.13
C TRP A 11 20.11 -23.43 -26.85
N TYR A 12 18.85 -23.66 -27.25
CA TYR A 12 18.00 -22.62 -27.84
C TYR A 12 17.62 -21.51 -26.86
N CYS A 13 17.42 -21.82 -25.58
CA CYS A 13 17.18 -20.81 -24.55
C CYS A 13 18.41 -19.92 -24.32
N ASP A 14 19.60 -20.51 -24.29
CA ASP A 14 20.86 -19.83 -23.98
C ASP A 14 21.37 -18.99 -25.16
N ASN A 15 21.13 -19.42 -26.40
CA ASN A 15 21.59 -18.72 -27.62
C ASN A 15 20.52 -17.85 -28.28
N PHE A 16 19.37 -17.65 -27.63
CA PHE A 16 18.21 -16.96 -28.18
C PHE A 16 18.51 -15.55 -28.75
N ASN A 17 19.33 -14.76 -28.06
CA ASN A 17 19.65 -13.40 -28.51
C ASN A 17 20.50 -13.42 -29.78
N LYS A 18 21.46 -14.36 -29.87
CA LYS A 18 22.29 -14.52 -31.07
C LYS A 18 21.48 -14.98 -32.28
N ILE A 19 20.47 -15.82 -32.05
CA ILE A 19 19.60 -16.29 -33.13
C ILE A 19 18.78 -15.12 -33.71
N ILE A 20 18.25 -14.24 -32.86
CA ILE A 20 17.52 -13.04 -33.31
C ILE A 20 18.45 -12.07 -34.06
N GLU A 21 19.66 -11.81 -33.53
CA GLU A 21 20.64 -10.95 -34.18
C GLU A 21 21.04 -11.47 -35.58
N ILE A 22 21.19 -12.80 -35.72
CA ILE A 22 21.49 -13.43 -37.01
C ILE A 22 20.29 -13.35 -37.96
N GLU A 23 19.06 -13.54 -37.47
CA GLU A 23 17.84 -13.46 -38.29
C GLU A 23 17.59 -12.02 -38.78
N GLU A 24 17.78 -11.02 -37.92
CA GLU A 24 17.74 -9.59 -38.30
C GLU A 24 18.84 -9.28 -39.32
N HIS A 25 20.08 -9.72 -39.10
CA HIS A 25 21.18 -9.50 -40.05
C HIS A 25 20.95 -10.17 -41.41
N ILE A 26 20.45 -11.40 -41.44
CA ILE A 26 20.09 -12.09 -42.69
C ILE A 26 18.97 -11.35 -43.41
N SER A 27 18.02 -10.73 -42.70
CA SER A 27 16.95 -9.97 -43.33
C SER A 27 17.44 -8.73 -44.08
N GLU A 28 18.55 -8.12 -43.62
CA GLU A 28 19.14 -6.90 -44.15
C GLU A 28 20.33 -7.12 -45.11
N CYS A 29 21.00 -8.28 -45.05
CA CYS A 29 22.20 -8.57 -45.85
C CYS A 29 21.92 -9.57 -46.99
N GLU A 30 22.05 -9.09 -48.23
CA GLU A 30 21.77 -9.84 -49.45
C GLU A 30 22.78 -10.96 -49.74
N GLU A 31 24.03 -10.83 -49.29
CA GLU A 31 25.05 -11.89 -49.36
C GLU A 31 24.76 -13.03 -48.39
N CYS A 32 24.31 -12.71 -47.18
CA CYS A 32 23.93 -13.70 -46.18
C CYS A 32 22.67 -14.47 -46.58
N LYS A 33 21.72 -13.83 -47.28
CA LYS A 33 20.58 -14.52 -47.92
C LYS A 33 21.05 -15.54 -48.96
N LYS A 34 21.92 -15.14 -49.88
CA LYS A 34 22.47 -16.04 -50.92
C LYS A 34 23.25 -17.22 -50.32
N LEU A 35 24.01 -16.99 -49.24
CA LEU A 35 24.71 -18.05 -48.52
C LEU A 35 23.75 -19.02 -47.82
N LEU A 36 22.66 -18.51 -47.24
CA LEU A 36 21.62 -19.35 -46.66
C LEU A 36 20.94 -20.20 -47.74
N ASP A 37 20.52 -19.58 -48.84
CA ASP A 37 19.85 -20.26 -49.95
C ASP A 37 20.75 -21.35 -50.57
N ALA A 38 22.03 -21.04 -50.82
CA ALA A 38 23.01 -22.00 -51.34
C ALA A 38 23.26 -23.20 -50.41
N ARG A 39 23.22 -23.01 -49.09
CA ARG A 39 23.31 -24.12 -48.12
C ARG A 39 22.00 -24.90 -47.99
N THR A 40 20.88 -24.26 -48.24
CA THR A 40 19.54 -24.88 -48.17
C THR A 40 19.27 -25.75 -49.40
N GLU A 41 19.80 -25.37 -50.57
CA GLU A 41 19.74 -26.17 -51.81
C GLU A 41 20.57 -27.47 -51.76
N GLN A 42 21.62 -27.52 -50.94
CA GLN A 42 22.43 -28.74 -50.75
C GLN A 42 21.75 -29.79 -49.87
N LEU A 43 20.62 -29.45 -49.23
CA LEU A 43 19.81 -30.36 -48.43
C LEU A 43 18.65 -30.87 -49.29
N GLU A 44 18.70 -32.14 -49.71
CA GLU A 44 17.53 -32.82 -50.26
C GLU A 44 16.49 -33.00 -49.14
N LEU A 45 15.62 -32.00 -48.97
CA LEU A 45 14.49 -32.07 -48.07
C LEU A 45 13.45 -33.04 -48.67
N PRO A 46 12.98 -34.05 -47.92
CA PRO A 46 11.90 -34.92 -48.38
C PRO A 46 10.66 -34.07 -48.69
N LYS A 47 10.04 -34.28 -49.87
CA LYS A 47 8.87 -33.54 -50.40
C LYS A 47 7.57 -33.67 -49.60
N VAL A 48 7.63 -34.23 -48.40
CA VAL A 48 6.51 -34.21 -47.45
C VAL A 48 6.71 -32.98 -46.58
N GLU A 49 5.68 -32.15 -46.43
CA GLU A 49 5.61 -31.15 -45.35
C GLU A 49 5.64 -31.88 -44.00
N ILE A 50 6.81 -32.41 -43.63
CA ILE A 50 7.12 -32.78 -42.26
C ILE A 50 7.36 -31.43 -41.62
N PRO A 51 6.50 -30.95 -40.70
CA PRO A 51 6.79 -29.74 -39.98
C PRO A 51 8.10 -30.00 -39.25
N ASP A 52 9.18 -29.37 -39.71
CA ASP A 52 10.50 -29.52 -39.11
C ASP A 52 10.33 -29.36 -37.60
N GLU A 53 10.71 -30.42 -36.88
CA GLU A 53 10.42 -30.59 -35.46
C GLU A 53 11.04 -29.44 -34.65
N ASN A 54 12.17 -28.91 -35.15
CA ASN A 54 12.86 -27.72 -34.63
C ASN A 54 12.05 -26.43 -34.86
N THR A 55 11.49 -26.24 -36.06
CA THR A 55 10.58 -25.13 -36.36
C THR A 55 9.33 -25.17 -35.46
N SER A 56 8.83 -26.36 -35.11
CA SER A 56 7.69 -26.53 -34.20
C SER A 56 8.03 -26.15 -32.75
N LEU A 57 9.24 -26.48 -32.29
CA LEU A 57 9.75 -26.14 -30.95
C LEU A 57 10.06 -24.65 -30.83
N LEU A 58 10.73 -24.06 -31.82
CA LEU A 58 11.00 -22.63 -31.88
C LEU A 58 9.69 -21.83 -31.85
N LYS A 59 8.68 -22.22 -32.64
CA LYS A 59 7.34 -21.60 -32.61
C LYS A 59 6.68 -21.72 -31.24
N LYS A 60 6.82 -22.85 -30.54
CA LYS A 60 6.30 -23.03 -29.16
C LYS A 60 7.03 -22.13 -28.16
N VAL A 61 8.36 -22.04 -28.24
CA VAL A 61 9.18 -21.17 -27.37
C VAL A 61 8.87 -19.69 -27.60
N LEU A 62 8.77 -19.26 -28.86
CA LEU A 62 8.41 -17.90 -29.24
C LEU A 62 6.99 -17.53 -28.77
N LYS A 63 6.00 -18.42 -28.98
CA LYS A 63 4.65 -18.23 -28.45
C LYS A 63 4.65 -18.10 -26.92
N ARG A 64 5.44 -18.92 -26.23
CA ARG A 64 5.57 -18.87 -24.77
C ARG A 64 6.17 -17.56 -24.27
N LYS A 65 7.31 -17.11 -24.82
CA LYS A 65 7.92 -15.82 -24.44
C LYS A 65 7.00 -14.63 -24.75
N ARG A 66 6.28 -14.68 -25.88
CA ARG A 66 5.28 -13.66 -26.23
C ARG A 66 4.12 -13.62 -25.23
N SER A 67 3.65 -14.79 -24.80
CA SER A 67 2.60 -14.92 -23.79
C SER A 67 3.03 -14.40 -22.41
N GLU A 68 4.24 -14.76 -21.96
CA GLU A 68 4.79 -14.26 -20.69
C GLU A 68 4.94 -12.73 -20.69
N LYS A 69 5.42 -12.15 -21.80
CA LYS A 69 5.47 -10.68 -21.98
C LYS A 69 4.07 -10.05 -21.93
N ARG A 70 3.07 -10.67 -22.56
CA ARG A 70 1.69 -10.18 -22.53
C ARG A 70 1.14 -10.15 -21.12
N ILE A 71 1.23 -11.26 -20.38
CA ILE A 71 0.77 -11.35 -18.98
C ILE A 71 1.45 -10.26 -18.14
N LEU A 72 2.76 -10.07 -18.31
CA LEU A 72 3.50 -9.00 -17.63
C LEU A 72 2.94 -7.61 -17.95
N ILE A 73 2.67 -7.30 -19.21
CA ILE A 73 2.06 -6.02 -19.62
C ILE A 73 0.70 -5.84 -18.94
N PHE A 74 -0.14 -6.88 -18.92
CA PHE A 74 -1.44 -6.83 -18.26
C PHE A 74 -1.32 -6.65 -16.75
N CYS A 75 -0.32 -7.27 -16.10
CA CYS A 75 -0.03 -7.03 -14.69
C CYS A 75 0.38 -5.58 -14.43
N ILE A 76 1.27 -5.01 -15.26
CA ILE A 76 1.71 -3.61 -15.12
C ILE A 76 0.53 -2.65 -15.29
N VAL A 77 -0.27 -2.83 -16.36
CA VAL A 77 -1.49 -2.05 -16.58
C VAL A 77 -2.45 -2.19 -15.40
N GLY A 78 -2.62 -3.41 -14.87
CA GLY A 78 -3.41 -3.68 -13.68
C GLY A 78 -2.92 -2.93 -12.45
N MET A 79 -1.60 -2.87 -12.23
CA MET A 79 -1.01 -2.12 -11.12
C MET A 79 -1.26 -0.62 -11.26
N PHE A 80 -1.14 -0.06 -12.47
CA PHE A 80 -1.49 1.34 -12.73
C PHE A 80 -2.98 1.60 -12.50
N MET A 81 -3.86 0.74 -13.00
CA MET A 81 -5.30 0.84 -12.76
C MET A 81 -5.63 0.74 -11.27
N GLY A 82 -4.93 -0.13 -10.55
CA GLY A 82 -5.00 -0.23 -9.10
C GLY A 82 -4.55 1.05 -8.40
N PHE A 83 -3.45 1.66 -8.81
CA PHE A 83 -2.95 2.91 -8.20
C PHE A 83 -3.97 4.06 -8.32
N PHE A 84 -4.53 4.23 -9.52
CA PHE A 84 -5.52 5.28 -9.79
C PHE A 84 -6.95 4.90 -9.39
N SER A 85 -7.14 3.69 -8.84
CA SER A 85 -8.46 3.15 -8.52
C SER A 85 -9.26 4.03 -7.55
N HIS A 86 -8.60 4.74 -6.63
CA HIS A 86 -9.24 5.67 -5.69
C HIS A 86 -10.01 6.82 -6.38
N ASN A 87 -9.60 7.22 -7.59
CA ASN A 87 -10.23 8.29 -8.36
C ASN A 87 -11.47 7.82 -9.15
N TYR A 88 -11.92 6.57 -8.96
CA TYR A 88 -13.10 6.04 -9.65
C TYR A 88 -14.35 6.92 -9.44
N VAL A 89 -14.49 7.57 -8.28
CA VAL A 89 -15.65 8.42 -7.95
C VAL A 89 -15.83 9.55 -8.96
N ASN A 90 -14.72 10.09 -9.48
CA ASN A 90 -14.69 11.19 -10.44
C ASN A 90 -14.99 10.76 -11.89
N GLN A 91 -15.09 9.45 -12.14
CA GLN A 91 -15.41 8.93 -13.47
C GLN A 91 -16.91 9.06 -13.77
N SER A 92 -17.23 9.66 -14.91
CA SER A 92 -18.60 9.85 -15.41
C SER A 92 -19.14 8.61 -16.13
N ILE A 93 -18.27 7.84 -16.78
CA ILE A 93 -18.66 6.62 -17.51
C ILE A 93 -18.83 5.46 -16.54
N PHE A 94 -20.04 4.92 -16.41
CA PHE A 94 -20.37 3.86 -15.46
C PHE A 94 -19.49 2.61 -15.59
N VAL A 95 -19.23 2.13 -16.82
CA VAL A 95 -18.43 0.92 -17.05
C VAL A 95 -16.97 1.13 -16.63
N ALA A 96 -16.36 2.25 -17.03
CA ALA A 96 -15.00 2.59 -16.65
C ALA A 96 -14.89 2.77 -15.12
N LYS A 97 -15.87 3.46 -14.52
CA LYS A 97 -16.00 3.62 -13.08
C LYS A 97 -16.01 2.27 -12.36
N PHE A 98 -16.81 1.32 -12.82
CA PHE A 98 -16.88 -0.01 -12.22
C PHE A 98 -15.55 -0.74 -12.30
N ILE A 99 -14.94 -0.81 -13.49
CA ILE A 99 -13.66 -1.50 -13.73
C ILE A 99 -12.54 -0.93 -12.85
N ILE A 100 -12.44 0.40 -12.77
CA ILE A 100 -11.43 1.10 -11.98
C ILE A 100 -11.73 0.97 -10.47
N ALA A 101 -12.99 0.86 -10.06
CA ALA A 101 -13.36 0.75 -8.65
C ALA A 101 -13.03 -0.59 -8.00
N ILE A 102 -13.00 -1.69 -8.78
CA ILE A 102 -12.87 -3.05 -8.23
C ILE A 102 -11.61 -3.20 -7.35
N PRO A 103 -10.39 -2.83 -7.80
CA PRO A 103 -9.19 -2.98 -6.98
C PRO A 103 -9.28 -2.16 -5.68
N TYR A 104 -9.79 -0.93 -5.75
CA TYR A 104 -9.97 -0.06 -4.59
C TYR A 104 -10.93 -0.67 -3.58
N LYS A 105 -12.11 -1.11 -4.04
CA LYS A 105 -13.17 -1.60 -3.16
C LYS A 105 -12.82 -2.92 -2.51
N LEU A 106 -12.14 -3.81 -3.22
CA LEU A 106 -11.62 -5.02 -2.60
C LEU A 106 -10.61 -4.68 -1.51
N ALA A 107 -9.65 -3.79 -1.77
CA ALA A 107 -8.70 -3.36 -0.75
C ALA A 107 -9.40 -2.72 0.46
N GLU A 108 -10.35 -1.81 0.22
CA GLU A 108 -11.13 -1.15 1.26
C GLU A 108 -11.86 -2.18 2.15
N MET A 109 -12.56 -3.13 1.53
CA MET A 109 -13.28 -4.18 2.26
C MET A 109 -12.34 -5.04 3.10
N PHE A 110 -11.22 -5.49 2.54
CA PHE A 110 -10.25 -6.29 3.27
C PHE A 110 -9.67 -5.51 4.44
N LEU A 111 -9.21 -4.28 4.19
CA LEU A 111 -8.54 -3.46 5.18
C LEU A 111 -9.49 -2.99 6.29
N MET A 112 -10.74 -2.63 5.99
CA MET A 112 -11.74 -2.31 7.00
C MET A 112 -12.13 -3.51 7.86
N TYR A 113 -12.07 -4.73 7.30
CA TYR A 113 -12.36 -5.95 8.06
C TYR A 113 -11.27 -6.27 9.09
N ILE A 114 -10.00 -5.97 8.77
CA ILE A 114 -8.85 -6.31 9.61
C ILE A 114 -8.31 -5.12 10.42
N SER A 115 -8.76 -3.89 10.14
CA SER A 115 -8.28 -2.71 10.85
C SER A 115 -8.71 -2.76 12.32
N PRO A 116 -7.84 -2.30 13.24
CA PRO A 116 -8.16 -2.33 14.66
C PRO A 116 -9.31 -1.38 14.95
N ALA A 117 -10.26 -1.85 15.77
CA ALA A 117 -11.33 -0.99 16.28
C ALA A 117 -10.71 0.16 17.08
N THR A 118 -11.10 1.40 16.77
CA THR A 118 -10.59 2.58 17.45
C THR A 118 -11.68 3.22 18.30
N HIS A 119 -11.49 3.22 19.62
CA HIS A 119 -12.21 4.13 20.52
C HIS A 119 -11.48 5.47 20.52
N MET A 120 -12.07 6.50 19.92
CA MET A 120 -11.57 7.87 20.02
C MET A 120 -12.53 8.66 20.89
N PHE A 121 -12.00 9.43 21.85
CA PHE A 121 -12.84 10.25 22.73
C PHE A 121 -13.46 11.44 22.00
N MET A 122 -12.82 11.90 20.91
CA MET A 122 -13.39 12.93 20.06
C MET A 122 -14.20 12.33 18.92
N ASN A 123 -15.38 12.90 18.71
CA ASN A 123 -16.17 12.68 17.52
C ASN A 123 -15.54 13.48 16.37
N TYR A 124 -14.48 12.95 15.76
CA TYR A 124 -14.06 13.42 14.45
C TYR A 124 -15.16 13.02 13.45
N SER A 125 -16.18 13.86 13.33
CA SER A 125 -17.16 13.84 12.23
C SER A 125 -16.49 13.91 10.85
N TYR A 126 -15.18 14.21 10.81
CA TYR A 126 -14.33 14.29 9.63
C TYR A 126 -13.37 13.11 9.40
N MET A 127 -13.43 12.01 10.17
CA MET A 127 -12.70 10.77 9.85
C MET A 127 -13.46 9.92 8.82
N GLY A 128 -13.99 10.57 7.78
CA GLY A 128 -14.75 9.92 6.73
C GLY A 128 -13.93 8.80 6.07
N LYS A 129 -14.35 7.54 6.25
CA LYS A 129 -13.89 6.37 5.51
C LYS A 129 -12.39 6.02 5.60
N ALA A 130 -11.66 6.56 6.58
CA ALA A 130 -10.26 6.19 6.79
C ALA A 130 -10.16 4.75 7.35
N VAL A 131 -9.37 3.90 6.71
CA VAL A 131 -9.08 2.53 7.16
C VAL A 131 -8.36 2.55 8.51
N PHE A 132 -7.37 3.43 8.64
CA PHE A 132 -6.61 3.64 9.86
C PHE A 132 -6.88 5.06 10.37
N ALA A 133 -7.97 5.24 11.12
CA ALA A 133 -8.39 6.56 11.60
C ALA A 133 -7.27 7.28 12.39
N ARG A 134 -6.50 6.56 13.20
CA ARG A 134 -5.38 7.14 13.96
C ARG A 134 -4.15 7.47 13.13
N PHE A 135 -4.04 6.96 11.90
CA PHE A 135 -2.82 7.07 11.11
C PHE A 135 -3.15 7.40 9.66
N ALA A 136 -3.51 8.66 9.42
CA ALA A 136 -3.99 9.13 8.12
C ALA A 136 -3.01 8.80 6.98
N VAL A 137 -1.71 9.05 7.17
CA VAL A 137 -0.68 8.77 6.16
C VAL A 137 -0.66 7.29 5.76
N LEU A 138 -0.71 6.38 6.74
CA LEU A 138 -0.75 4.94 6.45
C LEU A 138 -2.08 4.52 5.82
N SER A 139 -3.20 5.15 6.22
CA SER A 139 -4.50 4.95 5.58
C SER A 139 -4.45 5.30 4.10
N TYR A 140 -3.88 6.45 3.73
CA TYR A 140 -3.73 6.83 2.32
C TYR A 140 -2.78 5.90 1.57
N ALA A 141 -1.60 5.61 2.14
CA ALA A 141 -0.61 4.76 1.50
C ALA A 141 -1.13 3.33 1.24
N SER A 142 -1.80 2.73 2.23
CA SER A 142 -2.38 1.39 2.10
C SER A 142 -3.47 1.33 1.04
N MET A 143 -4.30 2.38 0.93
CA MET A 143 -5.34 2.54 -0.09
C MET A 143 -4.81 2.92 -1.48
N LEU A 144 -3.49 3.07 -1.65
CA LEU A 144 -2.84 3.17 -2.96
C LEU A 144 -2.10 1.87 -3.31
N ILE A 145 -1.34 1.32 -2.37
CA ILE A 145 -0.44 0.18 -2.60
C ILE A 145 -1.21 -1.14 -2.74
N LEU A 146 -2.15 -1.44 -1.84
CA LEU A 146 -2.87 -2.71 -1.88
C LEU A 146 -3.74 -2.85 -3.14
N PRO A 147 -4.46 -1.80 -3.60
CA PRO A 147 -5.13 -1.82 -4.89
C PRO A 147 -4.20 -2.07 -6.09
N CYS A 148 -2.95 -1.61 -6.08
CA CYS A 148 -1.99 -1.96 -7.14
C CYS A 148 -1.78 -3.47 -7.23
N ILE A 149 -1.61 -4.14 -6.08
CA ILE A 149 -1.40 -5.59 -6.02
C ILE A 149 -2.64 -6.32 -6.52
N ILE A 150 -3.82 -5.92 -6.05
CA ILE A 150 -5.11 -6.50 -6.46
C ILE A 150 -5.34 -6.28 -7.97
N GLY A 151 -5.10 -5.07 -8.46
CA GLY A 151 -5.21 -4.72 -9.88
C GLY A 151 -4.26 -5.54 -10.73
N GLY A 152 -2.98 -5.66 -10.35
CA GLY A 152 -2.01 -6.50 -11.05
C GLY A 152 -2.46 -7.97 -11.15
N CYS A 153 -3.07 -8.50 -10.09
CA CYS A 153 -3.64 -9.85 -10.06
C CYS A 153 -4.85 -10.00 -10.98
N ILE A 154 -5.82 -9.09 -10.92
CA ILE A 154 -7.06 -9.14 -11.72
C ILE A 154 -6.74 -9.03 -13.21
N TYR A 155 -6.00 -8.00 -13.61
CA TYR A 155 -5.72 -7.76 -15.03
C TYR A 155 -4.72 -8.77 -15.59
N GLY A 156 -3.73 -9.18 -14.80
CA GLY A 156 -2.87 -10.30 -15.16
C GLY A 156 -3.64 -11.59 -15.39
N SER A 157 -4.71 -11.82 -14.62
CA SER A 157 -5.61 -12.96 -14.86
C SER A 157 -6.35 -12.85 -16.20
N ILE A 158 -6.76 -11.65 -16.62
CA ILE A 158 -7.32 -11.41 -17.97
C ILE A 158 -6.28 -11.74 -19.05
N GLY A 159 -5.02 -11.33 -18.83
CA GLY A 159 -3.90 -11.69 -19.72
C GLY A 159 -3.72 -13.21 -19.86
N TYR A 160 -3.92 -13.96 -18.79
CA TYR A 160 -3.88 -15.43 -18.78
C TYR A 160 -5.08 -16.06 -19.53
N VAL A 161 -6.30 -15.55 -19.30
CA VAL A 161 -7.54 -16.13 -19.88
C VAL A 161 -7.63 -15.86 -21.39
N THR A 162 -7.06 -14.76 -21.86
CA THR A 162 -7.08 -14.38 -23.28
C THR A 162 -6.00 -15.06 -24.13
N GLU A 163 -5.28 -16.04 -23.56
CA GLU A 163 -4.20 -16.78 -24.21
C GLU A 163 -4.70 -18.06 -24.90
N SER A 164 -3.92 -18.56 -25.86
CA SER A 164 -4.18 -19.85 -26.50
C SER A 164 -4.18 -21.02 -25.50
N LYS A 165 -5.13 -21.98 -25.67
CA LYS A 165 -5.33 -23.14 -24.77
C LYS A 165 -4.08 -23.98 -24.54
N ASP A 166 -3.13 -23.96 -25.47
CA ASP A 166 -1.88 -24.73 -25.40
C ASP A 166 -0.89 -24.21 -24.33
N VAL A 167 -1.04 -22.95 -23.89
CA VAL A 167 -0.16 -22.32 -22.90
C VAL A 167 -0.85 -22.21 -21.53
N PHE A 168 -2.18 -22.11 -21.52
CA PHE A 168 -2.98 -22.05 -20.30
C PHE A 168 -3.06 -23.43 -19.62
N THR A 169 -2.34 -23.58 -18.52
CA THR A 169 -2.48 -24.75 -17.64
C THR A 169 -2.96 -24.28 -16.28
N LEU A 170 -4.00 -24.92 -15.75
CA LEU A 170 -4.58 -24.61 -14.43
C LEU A 170 -3.51 -24.56 -13.34
N LYS A 171 -2.52 -25.46 -13.42
CA LYS A 171 -1.36 -25.50 -12.52
C LYS A 171 -0.55 -24.19 -12.54
N ARG A 172 -0.25 -23.64 -13.73
CA ARG A 172 0.50 -22.38 -13.86
C ARG A 172 -0.32 -21.18 -13.40
N PHE A 173 -1.61 -21.16 -13.73
CA PHE A 173 -2.51 -20.11 -13.26
C PHE A 173 -2.64 -20.10 -11.73
N SER A 174 -2.75 -21.28 -11.11
CA SER A 174 -2.79 -21.41 -9.64
C SER A 174 -1.51 -20.89 -8.99
N VAL A 175 -0.34 -21.22 -9.54
CA VAL A 175 0.95 -20.68 -9.06
C VAL A 175 1.02 -19.16 -9.22
N PHE A 176 0.48 -18.62 -10.31
CA PHE A 176 0.39 -17.17 -10.52
C PHE A 176 -0.45 -16.49 -9.44
N ILE A 177 -1.67 -16.98 -9.19
CA ILE A 177 -2.55 -16.44 -8.13
C ILE A 177 -1.90 -16.55 -6.76
N LEU A 178 -1.25 -17.67 -6.44
CA LEU A 178 -0.54 -17.85 -5.18
C LEU A 178 0.58 -16.82 -4.96
N LYS A 179 1.31 -16.45 -6.02
CA LYS A 179 2.34 -15.40 -5.94
C LYS A 179 1.73 -14.04 -5.59
N TRP A 180 0.60 -13.69 -6.19
CA TRP A 180 -0.10 -12.44 -5.88
C TRP A 180 -0.72 -12.46 -4.49
N ALA A 181 -1.28 -13.59 -4.07
CA ALA A 181 -1.78 -13.77 -2.71
C ALA A 181 -0.64 -13.60 -1.68
N ALA A 182 0.52 -14.22 -1.93
CA ALA A 182 1.70 -14.04 -1.07
C ALA A 182 2.16 -12.58 -1.03
N ALA A 183 2.20 -11.88 -2.16
CA ALA A 183 2.54 -10.46 -2.22
C ALA A 183 1.54 -9.59 -1.41
N ALA A 184 0.24 -9.88 -1.52
CA ALA A 184 -0.78 -9.19 -0.73
C ALA A 184 -0.62 -9.44 0.77
N VAL A 185 -0.35 -10.68 1.19
CA VAL A 185 -0.12 -11.04 2.59
C VAL A 185 1.12 -10.33 3.14
N VAL A 186 2.22 -10.30 2.39
CA VAL A 186 3.44 -9.56 2.79
C VAL A 186 3.15 -8.06 2.91
N CYS A 187 2.41 -7.49 1.96
CA CYS A 187 2.03 -6.07 2.00
C CYS A 187 1.17 -5.75 3.23
N ILE A 188 0.17 -6.58 3.53
CA ILE A 188 -0.67 -6.43 4.71
C ILE A 188 0.18 -6.55 5.97
N GLY A 189 1.03 -7.57 6.07
CA GLY A 189 1.95 -7.73 7.19
C GLY A 189 2.85 -6.52 7.42
N ALA A 190 3.38 -5.92 6.35
CA ALA A 190 4.17 -4.69 6.42
C ALA A 190 3.35 -3.49 6.92
N ILE A 191 2.13 -3.28 6.39
CA ILE A 191 1.21 -2.22 6.82
C ILE A 191 0.95 -2.33 8.33
N PHE A 192 0.61 -3.52 8.82
CA PHE A 192 0.34 -3.75 10.24
C PHE A 192 1.59 -3.66 11.12
N GLY A 193 2.74 -4.10 10.62
CA GLY A 193 4.02 -3.95 11.30
C GLY A 193 4.38 -2.49 11.51
N ILE A 194 4.23 -1.66 10.47
CA ILE A 194 4.44 -0.21 10.54
C ILE A 194 3.43 0.43 11.50
N TYR A 195 2.14 0.10 11.37
CA TYR A 195 1.10 0.61 12.26
C TYR A 195 1.43 0.32 13.73
N ARG A 196 1.79 -0.92 14.06
CA ARG A 196 2.12 -1.33 15.42
C ARG A 196 3.37 -0.62 15.94
N HIS A 197 4.41 -0.53 15.12
CA HIS A 197 5.66 0.12 15.52
C HIS A 197 5.43 1.61 15.84
N VAL A 198 4.73 2.33 14.96
CA VAL A 198 4.44 3.76 15.16
C VAL A 198 3.45 3.98 16.31
N SER A 199 2.43 3.11 16.43
CA SER A 199 1.47 3.16 17.53
C SER A 199 2.15 3.02 18.89
N VAL A 200 3.03 2.02 19.06
CA VAL A 200 3.77 1.82 20.33
C VAL A 200 4.62 3.04 20.68
N ALA A 201 5.36 3.58 19.70
CA ALA A 201 6.14 4.80 19.92
C ALA A 201 5.25 5.98 20.34
N ALA A 202 4.11 6.18 19.66
CA ALA A 202 3.18 7.26 19.98
C ALA A 202 2.54 7.14 21.38
N TYR A 203 2.13 5.92 21.78
CA TYR A 203 1.57 5.66 23.11
C TYR A 203 2.61 5.74 24.24
N ASN A 204 3.89 5.52 23.94
CA ASN A 204 5.00 5.77 24.85
C ASN A 204 5.43 7.25 24.86
N PHE A 205 4.73 8.13 24.11
CA PHE A 205 5.07 9.54 23.96
C PHE A 205 6.48 9.77 23.38
N GLU A 206 6.98 8.81 22.59
CA GLU A 206 8.19 8.96 21.80
C GLU A 206 7.88 9.77 20.52
N ASP A 207 8.78 10.68 20.13
CA ASP A 207 8.65 11.48 18.91
C ASP A 207 7.31 12.27 18.76
N ILE A 208 6.84 12.93 19.83
CA ILE A 208 5.69 13.86 19.75
C ILE A 208 6.00 14.98 18.75
N SER A 209 5.15 15.13 17.73
CA SER A 209 5.21 16.19 16.72
C SER A 209 4.36 17.41 17.08
N GLY A 210 3.35 17.24 17.92
CA GLY A 210 2.53 18.36 18.40
C GLY A 210 1.32 17.96 19.22
N PHE A 211 0.47 18.93 19.52
CA PHE A 211 -0.74 18.80 20.32
C PHE A 211 -1.89 19.55 19.67
N VAL A 212 -3.06 18.94 19.59
CA VAL A 212 -4.32 19.63 19.24
C VAL A 212 -5.16 19.71 20.49
N ILE A 213 -5.47 20.93 20.90
CA ILE A 213 -6.08 21.21 22.20
C ILE A 213 -7.43 21.90 21.98
N SER A 214 -8.49 21.29 22.49
CA SER A 214 -9.86 21.82 22.40
C SER A 214 -10.13 22.78 23.56
N TYR A 215 -10.63 23.98 23.27
CA TYR A 215 -10.95 24.98 24.29
C TYR A 215 -12.42 25.42 24.20
N SER A 216 -12.89 26.02 25.29
CA SER A 216 -14.23 26.58 25.41
C SER A 216 -14.15 28.10 25.62
N THR A 217 -14.88 28.88 24.83
CA THR A 217 -14.96 30.34 25.01
C THR A 217 -15.93 30.75 26.11
N ASP A 218 -17.00 29.97 26.32
CA ASP A 218 -18.10 30.22 27.27
C ASP A 218 -17.99 29.42 28.58
N GLY A 219 -17.06 28.46 28.65
CA GLY A 219 -16.89 27.55 29.78
C GLY A 219 -17.91 26.41 29.83
N GLU A 220 -18.88 26.38 28.91
CA GLU A 220 -19.95 25.38 28.86
C GLU A 220 -19.77 24.39 27.71
N LYS A 221 -19.26 24.84 26.55
CA LYS A 221 -19.03 23.98 25.38
C LYS A 221 -17.67 24.24 24.75
N TYR A 222 -16.96 23.16 24.38
CA TYR A 222 -15.77 23.27 23.54
C TYR A 222 -16.17 23.70 22.13
N ASP A 223 -15.74 24.88 21.72
CA ASP A 223 -16.14 25.55 20.49
C ASP A 223 -14.95 25.95 19.59
N GLY A 224 -13.73 25.64 20.03
CA GLY A 224 -12.54 25.85 19.23
C GLY A 224 -11.41 24.87 19.54
N THR A 225 -10.44 24.84 18.64
CA THR A 225 -9.21 24.05 18.78
C THR A 225 -8.02 24.89 18.35
N TYR A 226 -6.89 24.75 19.02
CA TYR A 226 -5.62 25.29 18.54
C TYR A 226 -4.55 24.19 18.52
N VAL A 227 -3.51 24.39 17.71
CA VAL A 227 -2.47 23.38 17.48
C VAL A 227 -1.11 23.92 17.91
N VAL A 228 -0.34 23.08 18.58
CA VAL A 228 1.01 23.40 19.05
C VAL A 228 1.98 22.41 18.40
N TYR A 229 2.78 22.87 17.45
CA TYR A 229 3.78 22.02 16.78
C TYR A 229 5.16 22.16 17.41
N LYS A 230 5.96 21.10 17.27
CA LYS A 230 7.37 21.06 17.66
C LYS A 230 8.21 22.11 16.92
N ASP A 231 7.97 22.25 15.62
CA ASP A 231 8.80 23.06 14.73
C ASP A 231 8.56 24.58 14.90
N ASP A 232 7.48 24.96 15.58
CA ASP A 232 7.16 26.36 15.89
C ASP A 232 8.06 26.96 16.99
N SER A 233 9.04 26.21 17.51
CA SER A 233 9.96 26.63 18.60
C SER A 233 9.20 27.23 19.80
N SER A 234 8.01 26.71 20.08
CA SER A 234 7.14 27.29 21.09
C SER A 234 7.55 26.78 22.48
N ARG A 235 7.80 27.70 23.42
CA ARG A 235 7.95 27.37 24.84
C ARG A 235 6.79 26.51 25.36
N LYS A 236 5.61 26.69 24.77
CA LYS A 236 4.41 25.91 25.05
C LYS A 236 4.56 24.44 24.66
N TYR A 237 5.11 24.13 23.49
CA TYR A 237 5.44 22.76 23.10
C TYR A 237 6.39 22.11 24.12
N ASP A 238 7.47 22.80 24.50
CA ASP A 238 8.46 22.26 25.43
C ASP A 238 7.85 21.90 26.78
N VAL A 239 7.00 22.79 27.33
CA VAL A 239 6.29 22.55 28.60
C VAL A 239 5.34 21.35 28.48
N LEU A 240 4.60 21.23 27.37
CA LEU A 240 3.68 20.11 27.17
C LEU A 240 4.42 18.77 26.99
N ALA A 241 5.45 18.76 26.15
CA ALA A 241 6.27 17.58 25.90
C ALA A 241 7.01 17.12 27.16
N GLN A 242 7.58 18.07 27.93
CA GLN A 242 8.23 17.77 29.21
C GLN A 242 7.22 17.27 30.24
N GLY A 243 6.05 17.90 30.34
CA GLY A 243 5.01 17.51 31.29
C GLY A 243 4.48 16.09 31.08
N LEU A 244 4.38 15.62 29.83
CA LEU A 244 4.06 14.20 29.55
C LEU A 244 5.20 13.25 29.93
N ARG A 245 6.45 13.64 29.69
CA ARG A 245 7.63 12.80 30.02
C ARG A 245 7.84 12.67 31.53
N GLU A 246 7.57 13.72 32.28
CA GLU A 246 7.62 13.74 33.74
C GLU A 246 6.35 13.16 34.38
N GLY A 247 5.32 12.93 33.58
CA GLY A 247 4.04 12.40 34.02
C GLY A 247 4.20 11.07 34.75
N LYS A 248 3.59 10.98 35.94
CA LYS A 248 3.63 9.75 36.74
C LYS A 248 2.49 8.83 36.29
N GLY A 249 2.83 7.64 35.80
CA GLY A 249 1.85 6.61 35.46
C GLY A 249 1.04 6.19 36.70
N MET A 250 -0.28 6.27 36.59
CA MET A 250 -1.24 5.93 37.65
C MET A 250 -1.95 4.59 37.41
N GLY A 251 -1.61 3.89 36.33
CA GLY A 251 -2.26 2.64 35.92
C GLY A 251 -3.38 2.90 34.91
N LYS A 252 -4.33 1.97 34.82
CA LYS A 252 -5.45 2.05 33.87
C LYS A 252 -6.74 2.50 34.54
N THR A 253 -7.35 3.54 34.00
CA THR A 253 -8.66 4.05 34.43
C THR A 253 -9.54 4.25 33.20
N TYR A 254 -10.73 3.65 33.23
CA TYR A 254 -11.76 3.89 32.23
C TYR A 254 -12.78 4.87 32.80
N ILE A 255 -13.07 5.92 32.04
CA ILE A 255 -14.00 6.96 32.45
C ILE A 255 -15.33 6.80 31.72
N ASP A 256 -16.39 6.66 32.49
CA ASP A 256 -17.77 6.68 32.00
C ASP A 256 -18.33 8.11 31.93
N ASP A 257 -18.01 8.97 32.90
CA ASP A 257 -18.44 10.37 32.95
C ASP A 257 -17.37 11.33 32.43
N ARG A 258 -17.64 11.95 31.29
CA ARG A 258 -16.68 12.84 30.61
C ARG A 258 -16.95 14.32 30.87
N ASP A 259 -17.92 14.63 31.74
CA ASP A 259 -18.31 16.01 32.00
C ASP A 259 -17.16 16.79 32.67
N GLY A 260 -16.87 17.97 32.10
CA GLY A 260 -15.79 18.83 32.58
C GLY A 260 -14.37 18.38 32.18
N LEU A 261 -14.23 17.30 31.40
CA LEU A 261 -12.94 16.89 30.86
C LEU A 261 -12.65 17.57 29.51
N MET A 262 -11.38 17.91 29.28
CA MET A 262 -10.92 18.64 28.11
C MET A 262 -10.29 17.71 27.08
N PRO A 263 -10.86 17.60 25.87
CA PRO A 263 -10.28 16.76 24.83
C PRO A 263 -8.93 17.29 24.34
N ILE A 264 -7.95 16.39 24.24
CA ILE A 264 -6.61 16.69 23.71
C ILE A 264 -6.21 15.55 22.77
N ASN A 265 -5.65 15.88 21.61
CA ASN A 265 -4.96 14.92 20.77
C ASN A 265 -3.46 15.16 20.80
N ILE A 266 -2.71 14.09 21.04
CA ILE A 266 -1.25 14.08 21.00
C ILE A 266 -0.86 13.54 19.63
N LEU A 267 -0.14 14.36 18.86
CA LEU A 267 0.32 14.03 17.53
C LEU A 267 1.70 13.37 17.65
N GLY A 268 1.79 12.10 17.28
CA GLY A 268 3.02 11.36 17.13
C GLY A 268 3.66 11.55 15.75
N LYS A 269 4.68 10.74 15.48
CA LYS A 269 5.38 10.72 14.19
C LYS A 269 4.44 10.33 13.05
N TYR A 270 4.68 10.92 11.87
CA TYR A 270 3.90 10.67 10.64
C TYR A 270 2.39 10.96 10.77
N GLY A 271 1.99 11.80 11.72
CA GLY A 271 0.59 12.15 11.94
C GLY A 271 -0.22 11.03 12.58
N PHE A 272 0.41 10.17 13.38
CA PHE A 272 -0.32 9.23 14.25
C PHE A 272 -0.97 9.99 15.40
N THR A 273 -2.24 9.74 15.69
CA THR A 273 -3.00 10.47 16.69
C THR A 273 -3.36 9.59 17.89
N VAL A 274 -2.93 10.01 19.08
CA VAL A 274 -3.38 9.48 20.36
C VAL A 274 -4.41 10.45 20.94
N SER A 275 -5.62 9.97 21.23
CA SER A 275 -6.67 10.79 21.83
C SER A 275 -6.64 10.65 23.35
N ALA A 276 -6.88 11.77 24.03
CA ALA A 276 -6.86 11.85 25.48
C ALA A 276 -7.93 12.83 25.99
N LEU A 277 -8.25 12.68 27.28
CA LEU A 277 -9.08 13.60 28.05
C LEU A 277 -8.25 14.15 29.20
N LEU A 278 -8.22 15.46 29.36
CA LEU A 278 -7.51 16.16 30.43
C LEU A 278 -8.51 16.60 31.51
N ASP A 279 -8.27 16.16 32.74
CA ASP A 279 -8.90 16.68 33.95
C ASP A 279 -8.03 17.81 34.51
N THR A 280 -8.48 19.03 34.29
CA THR A 280 -7.78 20.25 34.71
C THR A 280 -7.86 20.49 36.21
N LYS A 281 -8.77 19.83 36.94
CA LYS A 281 -8.92 20.00 38.40
C LYS A 281 -7.97 19.09 39.16
N ASN A 282 -7.81 17.86 38.69
CA ASN A 282 -6.97 16.85 39.35
C ASN A 282 -5.60 16.69 38.68
N ASN A 283 -5.31 17.45 37.62
CA ASN A 283 -4.09 17.36 36.81
C ASN A 283 -3.86 15.94 36.27
N LEU A 284 -4.93 15.29 35.80
CA LEU A 284 -4.86 13.92 35.25
C LEU A 284 -5.11 13.95 33.74
N ILE A 285 -4.39 13.13 33.00
CA ILE A 285 -4.69 12.83 31.61
C ILE A 285 -5.05 11.36 31.44
N TYR A 286 -6.15 11.11 30.74
CA TYR A 286 -6.68 9.80 30.47
C TYR A 286 -6.53 9.51 28.99
N ILE A 287 -5.74 8.49 28.67
CA ILE A 287 -5.45 8.07 27.32
C ILE A 287 -6.51 7.07 26.87
N ASP A 288 -6.83 7.06 25.58
CA ASP A 288 -7.87 6.20 25.00
C ASP A 288 -7.58 4.68 25.06
N ASN A 289 -6.34 4.28 25.36
CA ASN A 289 -5.97 2.90 25.65
C ASN A 289 -6.24 2.49 27.12
N GLY A 290 -6.76 3.43 27.92
CA GLY A 290 -7.07 3.32 29.34
C GLY A 290 -5.97 3.83 30.28
N ASP A 291 -4.76 4.12 29.78
CA ASP A 291 -3.67 4.56 30.64
C ASP A 291 -3.94 5.95 31.21
N THR A 292 -3.57 6.16 32.48
CA THR A 292 -3.77 7.43 33.19
C THR A 292 -2.44 7.94 33.71
N TYR A 293 -2.19 9.24 33.54
CA TYR A 293 -0.99 9.89 34.02
C TYR A 293 -1.36 11.12 34.86
N MET A 294 -0.66 11.31 35.96
CA MET A 294 -0.68 12.57 36.71
C MET A 294 0.35 13.51 36.11
N LEU A 295 -0.09 14.70 35.74
CA LEU A 295 0.69 15.71 35.05
C LEU A 295 1.06 16.87 35.99
N PRO A 296 2.17 17.58 35.73
CA PRO A 296 2.49 18.79 36.47
C PRO A 296 1.51 19.93 36.15
N GLU A 297 1.28 20.84 37.10
CA GLU A 297 0.39 22.01 36.92
C GLU A 297 0.77 22.85 35.69
N SER A 298 2.07 22.97 35.39
CA SER A 298 2.57 23.68 34.22
C SER A 298 2.03 23.13 32.90
N PHE A 299 1.74 21.83 32.81
CA PHE A 299 1.12 21.24 31.64
C PHE A 299 -0.32 21.73 31.47
N VAL A 300 -1.10 21.69 32.56
CA VAL A 300 -2.50 22.11 32.56
C VAL A 300 -2.62 23.59 32.26
N ASP A 301 -1.77 24.41 32.88
CA ASP A 301 -1.68 25.85 32.61
C ASP A 301 -1.34 26.14 31.14
N ALA A 302 -0.40 25.39 30.56
CA ALA A 302 -0.09 25.50 29.15
C ALA A 302 -1.31 25.16 28.28
N CYS A 303 -2.08 24.11 28.59
CA CYS A 303 -3.29 23.75 27.85
C CYS A 303 -4.41 24.80 27.96
N VAL A 304 -4.62 25.39 29.14
CA VAL A 304 -5.72 26.33 29.40
C VAL A 304 -5.36 27.78 29.02
N SER A 305 -4.08 28.14 29.01
CA SER A 305 -3.63 29.49 28.67
C SER A 305 -3.92 29.85 27.21
N LYS A 306 -4.75 30.87 27.01
CA LYS A 306 -5.18 31.42 25.70
C LYS A 306 -4.06 32.09 24.89
N ASN A 307 -2.80 32.04 25.34
CA ASN A 307 -1.70 32.68 24.60
C ASN A 307 -1.18 31.77 23.48
N THR A 308 -1.68 32.09 22.28
CA THR A 308 -1.05 32.06 20.95
C THR A 308 -0.42 30.76 20.45
N GLY A 309 -1.04 30.22 19.41
CA GLY A 309 -0.52 29.21 18.49
C GLY A 309 -1.59 28.89 17.45
N GLY A 310 -2.01 29.90 16.68
CA GLY A 310 -3.05 29.77 15.67
C GLY A 310 -2.43 29.84 14.28
N TYR A 311 -2.29 28.71 13.61
CA TYR A 311 -2.71 28.65 12.21
C TYR A 311 -4.15 28.15 12.23
N TYR A 312 -5.06 29.07 11.91
CA TYR A 312 -6.37 28.73 11.38
C TYR A 312 -6.16 28.28 9.93
N GLU A 313 -6.62 27.08 9.60
CA GLU A 313 -7.20 26.80 8.27
C GLU A 313 -8.67 26.42 8.48
#